data_AF-W1DEP7-F1
#
_entry.id   AF-W1DEP7-F1
#
_cell.length_a   1.000
_cell.length_b   1.000
_cell.length_c   1.000
_cell.angle_alpha   90.00
_cell.angle_beta   90.00
_cell.angle_gamma   90.00
#
_symmetry.space_group_name_H-M   'P 1'
#
loop_
_entity.id
_entity.type
_entity.pdbx_description
1 polymer ?
#
loop_
_entity_poly.entity_id
_entity_poly.type
_entity_poly.pdbx_seq_one_letter_code
_entity_poly.pdbx_strand_id
1 'polypeptide(L)' 'MMLKEYGMNYEKRHTKQGIQTNLSLKEESYGDWLPKCDEPTAT' A
#
# COMPACT_ATOMS: atom_id res chain seq x y z
N MET A 1 5.68 17.67 1.53
CA MET A 1 4.85 16.45 1.42
C MET A 1 5.82 15.33 1.16
N MET A 2 5.91 14.35 2.08
CA MET A 2 6.97 13.33 2.10
C MET A 2 7.27 12.73 0.70
N LEU A 3 6.24 12.36 -0.07
CA LEU A 3 6.41 11.77 -1.41
C LEU A 3 7.19 12.64 -2.41
N LYS A 4 7.07 13.97 -2.33
CA LYS A 4 7.80 14.89 -3.20
C LYS A 4 9.32 14.85 -2.93
N GLU A 5 9.71 14.62 -1.68
CA GLU A 5 11.12 14.49 -1.29
C GLU A 5 11.74 13.20 -1.86
N TYR A 6 10.91 12.18 -2.12
CA TYR A 6 11.29 10.95 -2.83
C TYR A 6 11.10 11.03 -4.35
N GLY A 7 10.77 12.20 -4.91
CA GLY A 7 10.55 12.37 -6.35
C GLY A 7 9.29 11.67 -6.88
N MET A 8 8.33 11.32 -6.02
CA MET A 8 7.11 10.63 -6.40
C MET A 8 5.94 11.60 -6.55
N ASN A 9 5.16 11.44 -7.63
CA ASN A 9 3.94 12.19 -7.85
C ASN A 9 2.75 11.52 -7.15
N TYR A 10 2.10 12.27 -6.25
CA TYR A 10 0.91 11.82 -5.56
C TYR A 10 -0.34 12.17 -6.38
N GLU A 11 -1.12 11.15 -6.72
CA GLU A 11 -2.41 11.30 -7.38
C GLU A 11 -3.49 10.65 -6.52
N LYS A 12 -4.69 11.26 -6.51
CA LYS A 12 -5.86 10.72 -5.81
C LYS A 12 -7.13 10.92 -6.61
N ARG A 13 -8.08 9.99 -6.48
CA ARG A 13 -9.42 10.05 -7.09
C ARG A 13 -10.49 9.63 -6.10
N HIS A 14 -11.70 10.18 -6.25
CA HIS A 14 -12.89 9.69 -5.56
C HIS A 14 -13.41 8.43 -6.26
N THR A 15 -13.73 7.41 -5.48
CA THR A 15 -14.34 6.14 -5.91
C THR A 15 -15.56 5.86 -5.04
N LYS A 16 -16.33 4.83 -5.39
CA LYS A 16 -17.46 4.36 -4.57
C LYS A 16 -17.03 3.88 -3.17
N GLN A 17 -15.76 3.52 -2.99
CA GLN A 17 -15.20 3.07 -1.71
C GLN A 17 -14.42 4.17 -0.96
N GLY A 18 -14.42 5.41 -1.46
CA GLY A 18 -13.72 6.54 -0.83
C GLY A 18 -12.64 7.14 -1.71
N ILE A 19 -11.49 7.51 -1.14
CA ILE A 19 -10.36 8.06 -1.89
C ILE A 19 -9.38 6.93 -2.23
N GLN A 20 -9.05 6.79 -3.51
CA GLN A 20 -8.00 5.88 -3.97
C GLN A 20 -6.79 6.69 -4.45
N THR A 21 -5.59 6.22 -4.15
CA THR A 21 -4.32 6.83 -4.58
C THR A 21 -3.66 6.01 -5.70
N ASN A 22 -2.62 6.56 -6.32
CA ASN A 22 -1.74 5.87 -7.27
C ASN A 22 -0.57 5.12 -6.62
N LEU A 23 -0.61 4.89 -5.31
CA LEU A 23 0.51 4.34 -4.55
C LEU A 23 0.29 2.86 -4.24
N SER A 24 1.36 2.08 -4.35
CA SER A 24 1.44 0.68 -3.93
C SER A 24 2.64 0.49 -3.01
N LEU A 25 2.59 -0.52 -2.14
CA LEU A 25 3.74 -0.92 -1.33
C LEU A 25 4.82 -1.54 -2.23
N LYS A 26 6.08 -1.41 -1.81
CA LYS A 26 7.21 -2.07 -2.49
C LYS A 26 7.25 -3.54 -2.11
N GLU A 27 7.87 -4.37 -2.95
CA GLU A 27 8.02 -5.81 -2.69
C GLU A 27 8.72 -6.11 -1.35
N GLU A 28 9.72 -5.31 -0.99
CA GLU A 28 10.44 -5.38 0.29
C GLU A 28 9.49 -5.28 1.50
N SER A 29 8.40 -4.53 1.36
CA SER A 29 7.42 -4.33 2.45
C SER A 29 6.76 -5.64 2.89
N TYR A 30 6.55 -6.59 1.96
CA TYR A 30 5.90 -7.88 2.25
C TYR A 30 6.75 -8.79 3.16
N GLY A 31 8.07 -8.65 3.11
CA GLY A 31 9.01 -9.43 3.93
C GLY A 31 9.38 -8.75 5.24
N ASP A 32 9.50 -7.43 5.23
CA ASP A 32 10.08 -6.68 6.34
C ASP A 32 9.09 -6.42 7.49
N TRP A 33 7.87 -5.98 7.17
CA TRP A 33 6.95 -5.48 8.20
C TRP A 33 5.47 -5.69 7.89
N LEU A 34 5.09 -5.98 6.63
CA LEU A 34 3.67 -6.20 6.32
C LEU A 34 3.22 -7.54 6.94
N PRO A 35 2.20 -7.55 7.82
CA PRO A 35 1.72 -8.79 8.41
C PRO A 35 1.25 -9.76 7.34
N LYS A 36 1.71 -11.00 7.44
CA LYS A 36 1.20 -12.09 6.61
C LYS A 36 -0.19 -12.42 7.15
N CYS A 37 -1.17 -12.54 6.25
CA CYS A 37 -2.40 -13.22 6.62
C CYS A 37 -2.03 -14.69 6.75
N ASP A 38 -2.02 -15.23 7.96
CA ASP A 38 -1.85 -16.67 8.14
C ASP A 38 -2.86 -17.40 7.24
N GLU A 39 -2.42 -18.39 6.48
CA GLU A 39 -3.34 -19.32 5.85
C GLU A 39 -4.23 -19.90 6.97
N PRO A 40 -5.55 -20.04 6.77
CA PRO A 40 -6.42 -20.58 7.81
C PRO A 40 -5.79 -21.90 8.27
N THR A 41 -5.41 -21.98 9.55
CA THR A 41 -4.81 -23.18 10.14
C THR A 41 -5.67 -24.35 9.72
N ALA A 42 -5.18 -25.17 8.78
CA ALA A 42 -5.87 -26.37 8.34
C ALA A 42 -6.11 -27.19 9.61
N THR A 43 -7.38 -27.31 9.99
CA THR A 43 -7.82 -28.02 11.19
C THR A 43 -7.70 -29.52 10.97
#